data_AF-D8RF89-F1
#
_entry.id   AF-D8RF89-F1
#
_cell.length_a   1.000
_cell.length_b   1.000
_cell.length_c   1.000
_cell.angle_alpha   90.00
_cell.angle_beta   90.00
_cell.angle_gamma   90.00
#
_symmetry.space_group_name_H-M   'P 1'
#
loop_
_entity.id
_entity.type
_entity.pdbx_description
1 polymer ?
#
loop_
_entity_poly.entity_id
_entity_poly.type
_entity_poly.pdbx_seq_one_letter_code
_entity_poly.pdbx_strand_id
1 'polypeptide(L)'
;MGRAIRAQRKGRGSVFKSHTHHRKGPARLRKLDFAERNGYIKGVVTDVIHDSGRGAPLCKVTFRHPFRFKHQKELMIAAEGIYSGQFMYCGKKAQLAIGNILPLRSVPEGAVVCNVEHRVGDRGAFARASGDYAIVVSHNPDMGTSRIKLPSGAKKVVPSGCRAMIGQVAGGGRTEKPLLKAGNAYHKFRVKRNSWPKVRGVAMNPVEHPHGGGNHQHIGHASTVRRDAPPGQKVGLIAARRTGRLRGQAASAAAKTEKA
;
A
#
# COMPACT_ATOMS: atom_id res chain seq x y z
N MET A 1 -27.10 15.65 25.19
CA MET A 1 -25.77 15.95 24.63
C MET A 1 -25.12 14.64 24.21
N GLY A 2 -24.70 14.47 22.94
CA GLY A 2 -24.17 13.19 22.42
C GLY A 2 -22.67 12.96 22.73
N ARG A 3 -22.19 11.71 22.66
CA ARG A 3 -20.76 11.37 22.79
C ARG A 3 -20.06 11.36 21.42
N ALA A 4 -18.75 11.63 21.43
CA ALA A 4 -17.92 11.53 20.23
C ALA A 4 -17.75 10.06 19.81
N ILE A 5 -18.11 9.75 18.56
CA ILE A 5 -18.10 8.38 18.05
C ILE A 5 -16.68 7.86 17.85
N ARG A 6 -16.51 6.53 17.82
CA ARG A 6 -15.21 5.88 17.57
C ARG A 6 -14.53 6.37 16.28
N ALA A 7 -15.30 6.70 15.23
CA ALA A 7 -14.76 7.19 13.97
C ALA A 7 -14.05 8.54 14.14
N GLN A 8 -14.63 9.48 14.90
CA GLN A 8 -14.03 10.78 15.24
C GLN A 8 -12.80 10.61 16.14
N ARG A 9 -12.90 9.75 17.17
CA ARG A 9 -11.81 9.53 18.15
C ARG A 9 -10.51 9.00 17.52
N LYS A 10 -10.59 8.30 16.38
CA LYS A 10 -9.40 7.80 15.66
C LYS A 10 -8.50 8.92 15.14
N GLY A 11 -9.06 10.08 14.78
CA GLY A 11 -8.29 11.21 14.25
C GLY A 11 -7.40 11.90 15.29
N ARG A 12 -7.84 11.91 16.56
CA ARG A 12 -7.06 12.48 17.68
C ARG A 12 -5.76 11.73 17.95
N GLY A 13 -5.66 10.47 17.52
CA GLY A 13 -4.45 9.67 17.66
C GLY A 13 -4.00 9.50 19.11
N SER A 14 -4.87 9.08 20.03
CA SER A 14 -4.49 8.66 21.39
C SER A 14 -4.22 7.15 21.41
N VAL A 15 -5.17 6.36 21.92
CA VAL A 15 -5.15 4.88 21.89
C VAL A 15 -5.15 4.28 20.47
N PHE A 16 -5.38 5.12 19.45
CA PHE A 16 -5.44 4.73 18.04
C PHE A 16 -4.14 5.01 17.26
N LYS A 17 -3.07 5.48 17.93
CA LYS A 17 -1.74 5.58 17.30
C LYS A 17 -1.29 4.21 16.80
N SER A 18 -0.43 4.20 15.79
CA SER A 18 0.24 2.98 15.36
C SER A 18 1.24 2.51 16.40
N HIS A 19 1.30 1.21 16.68
CA HIS A 19 2.41 0.61 17.38
C HIS A 19 3.63 0.59 16.45
N THR A 20 4.68 1.33 16.83
CA THR A 20 5.89 1.53 16.01
C THR A 20 7.14 0.93 16.63
N HIS A 21 7.10 0.50 17.90
CA HIS A 21 8.27 0.05 18.66
C HIS A 21 9.12 -1.02 17.95
N HIS A 22 8.47 -2.03 17.36
CA HIS A 22 9.19 -3.14 16.68
C HIS A 22 9.39 -2.91 15.17
N ARG A 23 8.97 -1.75 14.62
CA ARG A 23 9.12 -1.47 13.19
C ARG A 23 10.58 -1.23 12.86
N LYS A 24 11.05 -1.83 11.77
CA LYS A 24 12.47 -1.76 11.35
C LYS A 24 12.86 -0.44 10.71
N GLY A 25 11.87 0.29 10.19
CA GLY A 25 12.07 1.62 9.60
C GLY A 25 11.17 1.84 8.39
N PRO A 26 11.22 3.05 7.79
CA PRO A 26 10.47 3.33 6.59
C PRO A 26 11.11 2.65 5.38
N ALA A 27 10.42 1.69 4.78
CA ALA A 27 10.81 1.15 3.48
C ALA A 27 10.68 2.23 2.41
N ARG A 28 11.75 2.54 1.68
CA ARG A 28 11.80 3.59 0.65
C ARG A 28 12.86 3.23 -0.39
N LEU A 29 12.67 3.62 -1.64
CA LEU A 29 13.77 3.62 -2.62
C LEU A 29 14.90 4.53 -2.14
N ARG A 30 16.11 4.43 -2.69
CA ARG A 30 17.21 5.32 -2.32
C ARG A 30 16.88 6.78 -2.68
N LYS A 31 17.59 7.73 -2.08
CA LYS A 31 17.53 9.14 -2.51
C LYS A 31 17.94 9.24 -3.98
N LEU A 32 17.12 9.93 -4.79
CA LEU A 32 17.44 10.19 -6.19
C LEU A 32 18.62 11.17 -6.27
N ASP A 33 19.78 10.67 -6.70
CA ASP A 33 21.02 11.43 -6.84
C ASP A 33 21.57 11.38 -8.27
N PHE A 34 22.75 11.97 -8.48
CA PHE A 34 23.37 12.05 -9.80
C PHE A 34 23.64 10.66 -10.42
N ALA A 35 24.07 9.70 -9.59
CA ALA A 35 24.37 8.34 -10.03
C ALA A 35 23.12 7.66 -10.62
N GLU A 36 21.97 7.78 -9.97
CA GLU A 36 20.73 7.19 -10.47
C GLU A 36 20.12 7.94 -11.67
N ARG A 37 20.28 9.27 -11.72
CA ARG A 37 19.75 10.08 -12.84
C ARG A 37 20.47 9.80 -14.16
N ASN A 38 21.79 9.64 -14.12
CA ASN A 38 22.63 9.58 -15.33
C ASN A 38 23.24 8.21 -15.60
N GLY A 39 23.34 7.34 -14.59
CA GLY A 39 23.98 6.04 -14.69
C GLY A 39 23.20 4.96 -13.93
N TYR A 40 23.94 4.15 -13.19
CA TYR A 40 23.40 3.19 -12.24
C TYR A 40 24.30 3.15 -11.00
N ILE A 41 23.75 2.72 -9.88
CA ILE A 41 24.50 2.35 -8.68
C ILE A 41 24.18 0.92 -8.30
N LYS A 42 25.23 0.18 -7.94
CA LYS A 42 25.16 -1.20 -7.47
C LYS A 42 25.02 -1.22 -5.95
N GLY A 43 24.05 -1.97 -5.45
CA GLY A 43 23.87 -2.32 -4.05
C GLY A 43 23.85 -3.82 -3.85
N VAL A 44 24.14 -4.28 -2.63
CA VAL A 44 24.04 -5.69 -2.24
C VAL A 44 22.87 -5.86 -1.28
N VAL A 45 22.00 -6.81 -1.55
CA VAL A 45 20.98 -7.26 -0.59
C VAL A 45 21.70 -8.01 0.52
N THR A 46 21.84 -7.39 1.67
CA THR A 46 22.49 -8.03 2.82
C THR A 46 21.58 -9.05 3.51
N ASP A 47 20.28 -8.80 3.51
CA ASP A 47 19.33 -9.55 4.34
C ASP A 47 17.88 -9.28 3.89
N VAL A 48 17.01 -10.26 4.02
CA VAL A 48 15.57 -10.16 3.76
C VAL A 48 14.83 -10.44 5.07
N ILE A 49 14.18 -9.40 5.62
CA ILE A 49 13.65 -9.39 6.98
C ILE A 49 12.15 -9.16 7.03
N HIS A 50 11.54 -9.60 8.13
CA HIS A 50 10.18 -9.24 8.48
C HIS A 50 10.11 -7.91 9.26
N ASP A 51 9.16 -7.05 8.90
CA ASP A 51 8.83 -5.81 9.61
C ASP A 51 7.46 -5.91 10.29
N SER A 52 7.41 -5.71 11.61
CA SER A 52 6.20 -5.92 12.40
C SER A 52 5.08 -4.98 11.92
N GLY A 53 4.02 -5.57 11.35
CA GLY A 53 2.89 -4.83 10.78
C GLY A 53 2.86 -4.78 9.25
N ARG A 54 3.88 -5.29 8.56
CA ARG A 54 3.85 -5.55 7.12
C ARG A 54 3.50 -7.00 6.82
N GLY A 55 2.86 -7.22 5.67
CA GLY A 55 2.78 -8.54 5.06
C GLY A 55 3.96 -8.80 4.12
N ALA A 56 4.42 -7.75 3.44
CA ALA A 56 5.56 -7.83 2.53
C ALA A 56 6.88 -7.82 3.33
N PRO A 57 7.84 -8.69 2.99
CA PRO A 57 9.18 -8.62 3.56
C PRO A 57 9.92 -7.38 3.06
N LEU A 58 10.90 -6.95 3.85
CA LEU A 58 11.82 -5.87 3.49
C LEU A 58 13.17 -6.45 3.15
N CYS A 59 13.88 -5.83 2.21
CA CYS A 59 15.29 -6.12 1.98
C CYS A 59 16.16 -4.98 2.53
N LYS A 60 17.24 -5.33 3.24
CA LYS A 60 18.31 -4.41 3.60
C LYS A 60 19.31 -4.36 2.46
N VAL A 61 19.43 -3.22 1.80
CA VAL A 61 20.33 -3.04 0.67
C VAL A 61 21.47 -2.12 1.09
N THR A 62 22.71 -2.56 0.89
CA THR A 62 23.91 -1.77 1.19
C THR A 62 24.51 -1.24 -0.09
N PHE A 63 24.57 0.09 -0.20
CA PHE A 63 25.22 0.81 -1.29
C PHE A 63 26.53 1.42 -0.82
N ARG A 64 27.48 1.64 -1.73
CA ARG A 64 28.62 2.52 -1.47
C ARG A 64 28.17 3.98 -1.64
N HIS A 65 28.55 4.85 -0.73
CA HIS A 65 28.21 6.27 -0.86
C HIS A 65 28.99 6.88 -2.05
N PRO A 66 28.34 7.66 -2.93
CA PRO A 66 28.99 8.18 -4.14
C PRO A 66 30.11 9.18 -3.84
N PHE A 67 29.97 10.00 -2.79
CA PHE A 67 30.91 11.09 -2.49
C PHE A 67 31.79 10.88 -1.24
N ARG A 68 31.59 9.81 -0.46
CA ARG A 68 32.23 9.65 0.85
C ARG A 68 32.63 8.20 1.03
N PHE A 69 33.70 7.94 1.79
CA PHE A 69 34.11 6.58 2.15
C PHE A 69 33.22 6.03 3.27
N LYS A 70 31.96 5.72 2.92
CA LYS A 70 31.00 5.07 3.83
C LYS A 70 29.99 4.23 3.07
N HIS A 71 29.36 3.29 3.77
CA HIS A 71 28.22 2.54 3.24
C HIS A 71 26.90 3.23 3.58
N GLN A 72 25.96 3.23 2.64
CA GLN A 72 24.57 3.65 2.83
C GLN A 72 23.68 2.41 2.91
N LYS A 73 23.07 2.18 4.07
CA LYS A 73 22.10 1.10 4.27
C LYS A 73 20.70 1.66 3.99
N GLU A 74 19.98 1.05 3.06
CA GLU A 74 18.62 1.41 2.72
C GLU A 74 17.68 0.23 3.02
N LEU A 75 16.49 0.52 3.52
CA LEU A 75 15.43 -0.46 3.69
C LEU A 75 14.47 -0.32 2.52
N MET A 76 14.33 -1.37 1.72
CA MET A 76 13.46 -1.40 0.56
C MET A 76 12.39 -2.48 0.72
N ILE A 77 11.32 -2.38 -0.06
CA ILE A 77 10.37 -3.49 -0.21
C ILE A 77 11.06 -4.55 -1.06
N ALA A 78 10.94 -5.82 -0.67
CA ALA A 78 11.46 -6.90 -1.47
C ALA A 78 10.48 -7.25 -2.60
N ALA A 79 10.99 -7.32 -3.83
CA ALA A 79 10.31 -8.02 -4.91
C ALA A 79 10.41 -9.53 -4.71
N GLU A 80 9.46 -10.27 -5.25
CA GLU A 80 9.49 -11.73 -5.25
C GLU A 80 10.71 -12.24 -6.03
N GLY A 81 11.35 -13.28 -5.51
CA GLY A 81 12.61 -13.82 -6.07
C GLY A 81 13.89 -13.11 -5.62
N ILE A 82 13.81 -12.03 -4.84
CA ILE A 82 15.01 -11.41 -4.25
C ILE A 82 15.64 -12.34 -3.20
N TYR A 83 16.96 -12.50 -3.25
CA TYR A 83 17.75 -13.31 -2.29
C TYR A 83 18.90 -12.52 -1.66
N SER A 84 19.36 -12.98 -0.50
CA SER A 84 20.53 -12.40 0.18
C SER A 84 21.81 -12.63 -0.62
N GLY A 85 22.64 -11.60 -0.75
CA GLY A 85 23.81 -11.57 -1.62
C GLY A 85 23.54 -11.05 -3.03
N GLN A 86 22.27 -10.94 -3.45
CA GLN A 86 21.93 -10.44 -4.78
C GLN A 86 22.39 -8.99 -4.98
N PHE A 87 22.92 -8.70 -6.17
CA PHE A 87 23.17 -7.34 -6.60
C PHE A 87 21.90 -6.68 -7.13
N MET A 88 21.57 -5.51 -6.59
CA MET A 88 20.51 -4.64 -7.07
C MET A 88 21.12 -3.42 -7.76
N TYR A 89 20.63 -3.13 -8.96
CA TYR A 89 21.07 -1.98 -9.75
C TYR A 89 19.96 -0.92 -9.78
N CYS A 90 20.30 0.29 -9.38
CA CYS A 90 19.37 1.42 -9.34
C CYS A 90 19.84 2.51 -10.28
N GLY A 91 19.00 2.95 -11.23
CA GLY A 91 19.26 4.12 -12.06
C GLY A 91 18.80 3.98 -13.51
N LYS A 92 19.02 5.04 -14.30
CA LYS A 92 18.63 5.15 -15.71
C LYS A 92 19.27 4.09 -16.61
N LYS A 93 20.52 3.72 -16.35
CA LYS A 93 21.28 2.73 -17.14
C LYS A 93 21.29 1.32 -16.52
N ALA A 94 20.48 1.09 -15.49
CA ALA A 94 20.35 -0.25 -14.91
C ALA A 94 19.69 -1.20 -15.91
N GLN A 95 20.05 -2.48 -15.89
CA GLN A 95 19.42 -3.49 -16.74
C GLN A 95 18.04 -3.89 -16.20
N LEU A 96 17.15 -4.31 -17.09
CA LEU A 96 15.82 -4.79 -16.75
C LEU A 96 15.91 -6.19 -16.14
N ALA A 97 16.00 -6.27 -14.82
CA ALA A 97 16.00 -7.52 -14.06
C ALA A 97 15.20 -7.37 -12.77
N ILE A 98 14.68 -8.49 -12.24
CA ILE A 98 13.86 -8.50 -11.02
C ILE A 98 14.63 -7.87 -9.85
N GLY A 99 13.99 -6.94 -9.15
CA GLY A 99 14.58 -6.18 -8.05
C GLY A 99 15.37 -4.94 -8.46
N ASN A 100 15.75 -4.78 -9.73
CA ASN A 100 16.37 -3.54 -10.19
C ASN A 100 15.37 -2.39 -10.21
N ILE A 101 15.88 -1.17 -10.07
CA ILE A 101 15.08 0.06 -9.98
C ILE A 101 15.43 0.95 -11.16
N LEU A 102 14.44 1.20 -12.02
CA LEU A 102 14.59 1.99 -13.25
C LEU A 102 13.55 3.13 -13.28
N PRO A 103 13.82 4.23 -14.00
CA PRO A 103 12.76 5.16 -14.37
C PRO A 103 11.76 4.47 -15.31
N LEU A 104 10.47 4.78 -15.16
CA LEU A 104 9.40 4.17 -15.96
C LEU A 104 9.64 4.29 -17.46
N ARG A 105 10.26 5.39 -17.93
CA ARG A 105 10.58 5.57 -19.36
C ARG A 105 11.50 4.50 -19.97
N SER A 106 12.24 3.78 -19.12
CA SER A 106 13.20 2.74 -19.52
C SER A 106 12.63 1.34 -19.33
N VAL A 107 11.42 1.23 -18.79
CA VAL A 107 10.73 -0.04 -18.57
C VAL A 107 9.83 -0.29 -19.79
N PRO A 108 9.82 -1.49 -20.39
CA PRO A 108 8.96 -1.76 -21.53
C PRO A 108 7.48 -1.82 -21.13
N GLU A 109 6.61 -1.55 -22.09
CA GLU A 109 5.16 -1.70 -21.92
C GLU A 109 4.81 -3.17 -21.63
N GLY A 110 3.77 -3.38 -20.82
CA GLY A 110 3.38 -4.70 -20.33
C GLY A 110 4.20 -5.21 -19.14
N ALA A 111 5.33 -4.57 -18.80
CA ALA A 111 6.15 -5.00 -17.68
C ALA A 111 5.44 -4.84 -16.33
N VAL A 112 5.71 -5.81 -15.44
CA VAL A 112 5.24 -5.83 -14.06
C VAL A 112 6.24 -5.11 -13.17
N VAL A 113 5.75 -4.12 -12.42
CA VAL A 113 6.56 -3.29 -11.54
C VAL A 113 5.93 -3.11 -10.16
N CYS A 114 6.74 -2.84 -9.14
CA CYS A 114 6.30 -2.54 -7.79
C CYS A 114 7.02 -1.30 -7.22
N ASN A 115 6.52 -0.82 -6.08
CA ASN A 115 7.06 0.34 -5.36
C ASN A 115 7.24 1.60 -6.24
N VAL A 116 6.27 1.84 -7.14
CA VAL A 116 6.31 2.92 -8.13
C VAL A 116 6.16 4.29 -7.46
N GLU A 117 6.95 5.26 -7.89
CA GLU A 117 6.83 6.65 -7.44
C GLU A 117 5.57 7.32 -8.01
N HIS A 118 4.93 8.20 -7.23
CA HIS A 118 3.85 9.07 -7.72
C HIS A 118 4.40 10.36 -8.31
N ARG A 119 5.44 10.89 -7.67
CA ARG A 119 6.24 12.03 -8.13
C ARG A 119 7.70 11.62 -8.14
N VAL A 120 8.45 12.13 -9.10
CA VAL A 120 9.88 11.83 -9.25
C VAL A 120 10.62 12.10 -7.95
N GLY A 121 11.24 11.07 -7.38
CA GLY A 121 12.02 11.18 -6.14
C GLY A 121 11.22 11.07 -4.83
N ASP A 122 9.92 10.75 -4.86
CA ASP A 122 9.13 10.51 -3.63
C ASP A 122 9.48 9.19 -2.92
N ARG A 123 10.39 8.40 -3.51
CA ARG A 123 10.97 7.17 -2.96
C ARG A 123 9.96 6.02 -2.80
N GLY A 124 8.87 6.03 -3.57
CA GLY A 124 7.95 4.90 -3.76
C GLY A 124 6.60 5.08 -3.04
N ALA A 125 5.52 5.02 -3.82
CA ALA A 125 4.16 5.32 -3.37
C ALA A 125 3.14 4.20 -3.70
N PHE A 126 3.17 3.63 -4.90
CA PHE A 126 2.19 2.66 -5.38
C PHE A 126 2.71 1.21 -5.38
N ALA A 127 1.78 0.25 -5.38
CA ALA A 127 2.07 -1.20 -5.43
C ALA A 127 3.10 -1.63 -4.37
N ARG A 128 2.71 -1.50 -3.09
CA ARG A 128 3.59 -1.70 -1.92
C ARG A 128 3.09 -2.76 -0.94
N ALA A 129 1.85 -3.24 -1.10
CA ALA A 129 1.35 -4.32 -0.27
C ALA A 129 1.88 -5.67 -0.77
N SER A 130 1.86 -6.68 0.09
CA SER A 130 2.32 -8.03 -0.25
C SER A 130 1.51 -8.61 -1.40
N GLY A 131 2.18 -9.03 -2.49
CA GLY A 131 1.56 -9.55 -3.71
C GLY A 131 1.06 -8.48 -4.69
N ASP A 132 1.10 -7.19 -4.32
CA ASP A 132 0.68 -6.13 -5.25
C ASP A 132 1.72 -5.94 -6.36
N TYR A 133 1.22 -5.52 -7.52
CA TYR A 133 2.02 -5.02 -8.62
C TYR A 133 1.25 -3.97 -9.41
N ALA A 134 1.97 -3.21 -10.22
CA ALA A 134 1.42 -2.34 -11.24
C ALA A 134 1.92 -2.79 -12.61
N ILE A 135 1.14 -2.53 -13.65
CA ILE A 135 1.52 -2.84 -15.04
C ILE A 135 1.80 -1.52 -15.75
N VAL A 136 2.93 -1.44 -16.44
CA VAL A 136 3.22 -0.33 -17.36
C VAL A 136 2.34 -0.52 -18.59
N VAL A 137 1.43 0.42 -18.85
CA VAL A 137 0.45 0.29 -19.94
C VAL A 137 0.97 0.94 -21.21
N SER A 138 1.45 2.18 -21.11
CA SER A 138 1.97 2.90 -22.27
C SER A 138 2.88 4.05 -21.87
N HIS A 139 3.77 4.45 -22.77
CA HIS A 139 4.56 5.67 -22.65
C HIS A 139 4.07 6.74 -23.62
N ASN A 140 4.06 7.99 -23.18
CA ASN A 140 3.90 9.16 -24.04
C ASN A 140 5.21 9.96 -23.98
N PRO A 141 6.10 9.83 -24.99
CA PRO A 141 7.36 10.54 -25.04
C PRO A 141 7.19 12.06 -25.11
N ASP A 142 6.21 12.56 -25.86
CA ASP A 142 6.00 13.99 -26.11
C ASP A 142 5.65 14.75 -24.82
N MET A 143 4.75 14.19 -24.01
CA MET A 143 4.38 14.75 -22.71
C MET A 143 5.32 14.31 -21.57
N GLY A 144 6.27 13.41 -21.83
CA GLY A 144 7.15 12.85 -20.80
C GLY A 144 6.39 12.11 -19.69
N THR A 145 5.24 11.48 -20.01
CA THR A 145 4.40 10.77 -19.04
C THR A 145 4.23 9.29 -19.37
N SER A 146 3.99 8.49 -18.35
CA SER A 146 3.75 7.05 -18.44
C SER A 146 2.42 6.71 -17.81
N ARG A 147 1.66 5.82 -18.45
CA ARG A 147 0.40 5.31 -17.95
C ARG A 147 0.66 3.97 -17.27
N ILE A 148 0.25 3.85 -16.02
CA ILE A 148 0.34 2.62 -15.23
C ILE A 148 -1.06 2.14 -14.83
N LYS A 149 -1.25 0.82 -14.76
CA LYS A 149 -2.42 0.20 -14.16
C LYS A 149 -2.08 -0.16 -12.71
N LEU A 150 -2.81 0.40 -11.76
CA LEU A 150 -2.62 0.15 -10.33
C LEU A 150 -3.24 -1.21 -9.91
N PRO A 151 -2.89 -1.76 -8.73
CA PRO A 151 -3.51 -2.97 -8.20
C PRO A 151 -5.04 -2.90 -8.07
N SER A 152 -5.59 -1.68 -7.96
CA SER A 152 -7.04 -1.45 -7.94
C SER A 152 -7.68 -1.46 -9.34
N GLY A 153 -6.95 -1.84 -10.38
CA GLY A 153 -7.35 -1.77 -11.79
C GLY A 153 -7.44 -0.37 -12.41
N ALA A 154 -7.35 0.69 -11.60
CA ALA A 154 -7.40 2.06 -12.06
C ALA A 154 -6.14 2.40 -12.88
N LYS A 155 -6.34 3.03 -14.04
CA LYS A 155 -5.25 3.60 -14.84
C LYS A 155 -4.86 4.96 -14.26
N LYS A 156 -3.57 5.21 -14.11
CA LYS A 156 -3.02 6.46 -13.62
C LYS A 156 -1.88 6.93 -14.50
N VAL A 157 -1.83 8.22 -14.78
CA VAL A 157 -0.72 8.86 -15.48
C VAL A 157 0.26 9.41 -14.45
N VAL A 158 1.54 9.13 -14.64
CA VAL A 158 2.66 9.58 -13.80
C VAL A 158 3.79 10.10 -14.68
N PRO A 159 4.66 11.00 -14.21
CA PRO A 159 5.85 11.41 -14.97
C PRO A 159 6.74 10.20 -15.30
N SER A 160 7.24 10.10 -16.53
CA SER A 160 8.07 8.96 -16.97
C SER A 160 9.43 8.89 -16.28
N GLY A 161 9.84 9.97 -15.60
CA GLY A 161 11.02 9.99 -14.73
C GLY A 161 10.81 9.33 -13.36
N CYS A 162 9.56 8.97 -13.00
CA CYS A 162 9.27 8.26 -11.76
C CYS A 162 9.95 6.89 -11.76
N ARG A 163 10.54 6.50 -10.62
CA ARG A 163 11.21 5.21 -10.48
C ARG A 163 10.22 4.11 -10.14
N ALA A 164 10.54 2.89 -10.56
CA ALA A 164 9.82 1.68 -10.23
C ALA A 164 10.82 0.52 -10.05
N MET A 165 10.49 -0.41 -9.17
CA MET A 165 11.22 -1.67 -9.01
C MET A 165 10.60 -2.72 -9.94
N ILE A 166 11.42 -3.48 -10.66
CA ILE A 166 10.92 -4.54 -11.55
C ILE A 166 10.48 -5.76 -10.73
N GLY A 167 9.29 -6.29 -11.04
CA GLY A 167 8.69 -7.45 -10.39
C GLY A 167 7.49 -7.13 -9.50
N GLN A 168 6.91 -8.18 -8.91
CA GLN A 168 5.81 -8.12 -7.95
C GLN A 168 6.36 -8.01 -6.51
N VAL A 169 5.60 -7.40 -5.59
CA VAL A 169 5.98 -7.38 -4.17
C VAL A 169 5.90 -8.78 -3.56
N ALA A 170 6.95 -9.20 -2.87
CA ALA A 170 7.02 -10.51 -2.21
C ALA A 170 5.94 -10.72 -1.12
N GLY A 171 5.68 -11.98 -0.80
CA GLY A 171 4.73 -12.39 0.25
C GLY A 171 3.27 -12.41 -0.21
N GLY A 172 3.01 -12.57 -1.51
CA GLY A 172 1.68 -12.77 -2.08
C GLY A 172 0.94 -13.99 -1.51
N GLY A 173 -0.37 -14.10 -1.79
CA GLY A 173 -1.19 -15.24 -1.37
C GLY A 173 -1.57 -15.29 0.13
N ARG A 174 -0.98 -14.43 0.98
CA ARG A 174 -1.29 -14.36 2.42
C ARG A 174 -2.77 -14.06 2.73
N THR A 175 -3.52 -13.52 1.78
CA THR A 175 -4.95 -13.21 1.91
C THR A 175 -5.86 -14.40 1.67
N GLU A 176 -5.39 -15.40 0.92
CA GLU A 176 -6.20 -16.56 0.52
C GLU A 176 -6.48 -17.48 1.70
N LYS A 177 -5.55 -17.56 2.65
CA LYS A 177 -5.73 -18.37 3.87
C LYS A 177 -6.73 -17.70 4.83
N PRO A 178 -7.83 -18.38 5.21
CA PRO A 178 -8.75 -17.87 6.22
C PRO A 178 -8.08 -17.78 7.59
N LEU A 179 -8.47 -16.77 8.40
CA LEU A 179 -7.87 -16.55 9.73
C LEU A 179 -8.28 -17.60 10.77
N LEU A 180 -9.47 -18.19 10.62
CA LEU A 180 -10.13 -19.18 11.49
C LEU A 180 -10.38 -18.72 12.94
N LYS A 181 -9.33 -18.34 13.68
CA LYS A 181 -9.40 -17.99 15.10
C LYS A 181 -9.41 -16.47 15.35
N ALA A 182 -10.18 -16.03 16.34
CA ALA A 182 -10.15 -14.65 16.81
C ALA A 182 -8.77 -14.24 17.37
N GLY A 183 -8.07 -15.16 18.06
CA GLY A 183 -6.70 -14.94 18.55
C GLY A 183 -5.70 -14.59 17.44
N ASN A 184 -5.84 -15.20 16.26
CA ASN A 184 -5.00 -14.88 15.10
C ASN A 184 -5.25 -13.43 14.63
N ALA A 185 -6.52 -12.99 14.63
CA ALA A 185 -6.86 -11.61 14.32
C ALA A 185 -6.32 -10.64 15.37
N TYR A 186 -6.41 -10.98 16.66
CA TYR A 186 -5.83 -10.21 17.76
C TYR A 186 -4.34 -9.95 17.55
N HIS A 187 -3.53 -11.00 17.36
CA HIS A 187 -2.09 -10.85 17.14
C HIS A 187 -1.75 -10.06 15.86
N LYS A 188 -2.53 -10.24 14.79
CA LYS A 188 -2.40 -9.48 13.53
C LYS A 188 -2.63 -7.97 13.71
N PHE A 189 -3.61 -7.58 14.51
CA PHE A 189 -3.91 -6.15 14.74
C PHE A 189 -3.09 -5.54 15.89
N ARG A 190 -2.59 -6.37 16.83
CA ARG A 190 -1.70 -5.96 17.92
C ARG A 190 -0.45 -5.25 17.41
N VAL A 191 0.15 -5.74 16.33
CA VAL A 191 1.36 -5.14 15.70
C VAL A 191 1.05 -3.94 14.79
N LYS A 192 -0.21 -3.54 14.64
CA LYS A 192 -0.63 -2.42 13.79
C LYS A 192 -1.12 -1.26 14.63
N ARG A 193 -2.34 -0.79 14.44
CA ARG A 193 -3.02 0.15 15.32
C ARG A 193 -4.19 -0.57 15.97
N ASN A 194 -4.62 -0.09 17.14
CA ASN A 194 -5.81 -0.61 17.78
C ASN A 194 -7.04 -0.43 16.87
N SER A 195 -7.53 -1.52 16.30
CA SER A 195 -8.66 -1.53 15.36
C SER A 195 -9.50 -2.80 15.43
N TRP A 196 -9.21 -3.66 16.40
CA TRP A 196 -9.86 -4.92 16.67
C TRP A 196 -9.93 -5.10 18.20
N PRO A 197 -11.05 -5.57 18.76
CA PRO A 197 -12.29 -5.97 18.09
C PRO A 197 -13.14 -4.79 17.58
N LYS A 198 -14.09 -5.07 16.68
CA LYS A 198 -15.00 -4.05 16.11
C LYS A 198 -16.43 -4.28 16.60
N VAL A 199 -16.85 -3.54 17.63
CA VAL A 199 -18.26 -3.48 18.03
C VAL A 199 -19.10 -2.85 16.90
N ARG A 200 -20.25 -3.47 16.59
CA ARG A 200 -21.26 -3.01 15.62
C ARG A 200 -21.96 -1.77 16.18
N GLY A 201 -22.26 -0.78 15.35
CA GLY A 201 -22.91 0.46 15.79
C GLY A 201 -24.30 0.25 16.40
N VAL A 202 -25.03 -0.75 15.92
CA VAL A 202 -26.38 -1.13 16.43
C VAL A 202 -26.36 -1.78 17.80
N ALA A 203 -25.20 -2.28 18.25
CA ALA A 203 -25.03 -2.85 19.58
C ALA A 203 -24.66 -1.78 20.63
N MET A 204 -24.60 -0.51 20.23
CA MET A 204 -24.26 0.63 21.09
C MET A 204 -25.53 1.40 21.47
N ASN A 205 -25.43 2.25 22.49
CA ASN A 205 -26.52 3.17 22.86
C ASN A 205 -26.61 4.35 21.87
N PRO A 206 -27.77 5.04 21.77
CA PRO A 206 -27.93 6.21 20.87
C PRO A 206 -26.90 7.30 21.10
N VAL A 207 -26.45 7.45 22.35
CA VAL A 207 -25.44 8.44 22.73
C VAL A 207 -24.07 8.17 22.11
N GLU A 208 -23.75 6.91 21.76
CA GLU A 208 -22.42 6.49 21.32
C GLU A 208 -22.28 6.33 19.81
N HIS A 209 -23.39 6.07 19.10
CA HIS A 209 -23.39 5.83 17.67
C HIS A 209 -24.77 6.14 17.05
N PRO A 210 -24.85 6.75 15.85
CA PRO A 210 -26.13 7.08 15.21
C PRO A 210 -27.05 5.88 14.95
N HIS A 211 -26.48 4.71 14.73
CA HIS A 211 -27.24 3.45 14.55
C HIS A 211 -27.64 2.76 15.87
N GLY A 212 -27.29 3.34 17.03
CA GLY A 212 -27.42 2.70 18.33
C GLY A 212 -28.79 2.94 19.00
N GLY A 213 -29.16 2.03 19.90
CA GLY A 213 -30.37 2.07 20.72
C GLY A 213 -31.61 1.40 20.14
N GLY A 214 -32.75 1.78 20.70
CA GLY A 214 -34.04 1.12 20.46
C GLY A 214 -34.20 -0.19 21.24
N ASN A 215 -35.44 -0.68 21.30
CA ASN A 215 -35.76 -1.97 21.93
C ASN A 215 -35.37 -3.16 21.02
N HIS A 216 -35.32 -2.93 19.71
CA HIS A 216 -34.86 -3.91 18.72
C HIS A 216 -33.59 -3.41 18.04
N GLN A 217 -32.63 -4.30 17.76
CA GLN A 217 -31.40 -3.95 17.05
C GLN A 217 -31.66 -3.71 15.56
N HIS A 218 -31.87 -2.46 15.17
CA HIS A 218 -32.02 -2.02 13.79
C HIS A 218 -31.42 -0.62 13.61
N ILE A 219 -31.18 -0.18 12.36
CA ILE A 219 -30.57 1.13 12.09
C ILE A 219 -31.61 2.27 12.25
N GLY A 220 -32.88 2.01 11.99
CA GLY A 220 -33.98 2.99 12.11
C GLY A 220 -34.02 4.04 10.98
N HIS A 221 -32.92 4.26 10.27
CA HIS A 221 -32.82 5.19 9.14
C HIS A 221 -31.99 4.60 7.99
N ALA A 222 -32.00 5.26 6.83
CA ALA A 222 -31.16 4.85 5.70
C ALA A 222 -29.67 4.85 6.09
N SER A 223 -28.96 3.77 5.80
CA SER A 223 -27.53 3.64 6.12
C SER A 223 -26.61 4.28 5.09
N THR A 224 -27.15 4.78 3.98
CA THR A 224 -26.43 5.55 2.97
C THR A 224 -26.36 7.01 3.39
N VAL A 225 -25.15 7.53 3.57
CA VAL A 225 -24.93 8.89 4.08
C VAL A 225 -24.25 9.77 3.03
N ARG A 226 -24.65 11.03 2.92
CA ARG A 226 -24.07 11.99 1.97
C ARG A 226 -22.59 12.26 2.26
N ARG A 227 -21.86 12.68 1.22
CA ARG A 227 -20.41 12.93 1.30
C ARG A 227 -20.03 14.08 2.23
N ASP A 228 -20.89 15.09 2.27
CA ASP A 228 -20.79 16.34 3.03
C ASP A 228 -21.29 16.23 4.47
N ALA A 229 -21.84 15.08 4.88
CA ALA A 229 -22.31 14.88 6.24
C ALA A 229 -21.22 15.23 7.30
N PRO A 230 -21.59 15.79 8.46
CA PRO A 230 -20.63 16.12 9.50
C PRO A 230 -19.97 14.87 10.10
N PRO A 231 -18.79 14.98 10.73
CA PRO A 231 -18.01 13.82 11.20
C PRO A 231 -18.73 12.87 12.16
N GLY A 232 -19.73 13.35 12.92
CA GLY A 232 -20.55 12.53 13.81
C GLY A 232 -21.68 11.76 13.11
N GLN A 233 -22.15 12.28 11.97
CA GLN A 233 -23.24 11.69 11.17
C GLN A 233 -22.71 10.79 10.04
N LYS A 234 -21.45 10.95 9.64
CA LYS A 234 -20.80 10.20 8.55
C LYS A 234 -20.46 8.76 8.94
N VAL A 235 -21.50 7.95 9.15
CA VAL A 235 -21.45 6.51 9.48
C VAL A 235 -22.22 5.69 8.44
N GLY A 236 -22.02 4.37 8.39
CA GLY A 236 -22.67 3.52 7.39
C GLY A 236 -21.97 3.50 6.02
N LEU A 237 -22.75 3.50 4.94
CA LEU A 237 -22.29 3.46 3.56
C LEU A 237 -22.12 4.89 3.02
N ILE A 238 -20.91 5.44 3.19
CA ILE A 238 -20.60 6.84 2.87
C ILE A 238 -20.57 7.05 1.36
N ALA A 239 -21.41 7.95 0.85
CA ALA A 239 -21.52 8.34 -0.55
C ALA A 239 -21.63 7.14 -1.51
N ALA A 240 -22.32 6.08 -1.07
CA ALA A 240 -22.51 4.87 -1.86
C ALA A 240 -23.36 5.18 -3.11
N ARG A 241 -22.76 4.95 -4.30
CA ARG A 241 -23.46 5.08 -5.59
C ARG A 241 -24.40 3.89 -5.87
N ARG A 242 -24.11 2.74 -5.26
CA ARG A 242 -24.88 1.50 -5.35
C ARG A 242 -24.75 0.76 -4.03
N THR A 243 -25.81 0.06 -3.64
CA THR A 243 -25.85 -0.85 -2.49
C THR A 243 -26.21 -2.27 -2.94
N GLY A 244 -26.19 -3.23 -2.02
CA GLY A 244 -26.48 -4.64 -2.31
C GLY A 244 -25.27 -5.43 -2.82
N ARG A 245 -25.46 -6.73 -3.03
CA ARG A 245 -24.42 -7.63 -3.53
C ARG A 245 -24.21 -7.39 -5.03
N LEU A 246 -22.96 -7.17 -5.44
CA LEU A 246 -22.62 -7.12 -6.87
C LEU A 246 -22.94 -8.48 -7.52
N ARG A 247 -23.71 -8.46 -8.62
CA ARG A 247 -24.12 -9.63 -9.40
C ARG A 247 -23.88 -9.37 -10.90
N GLY A 248 -23.84 -10.44 -11.69
CA GLY A 248 -23.66 -10.37 -13.14
C GLY A 248 -22.36 -9.70 -13.57
N GLN A 249 -22.39 -8.92 -14.65
CA GLN A 249 -21.22 -8.26 -15.23
C GLN A 249 -20.49 -7.34 -14.23
N ALA A 250 -21.19 -6.74 -13.28
CA ALA A 250 -20.58 -5.90 -12.24
C ALA A 250 -19.73 -6.71 -11.25
N ALA A 251 -20.12 -7.95 -10.94
CA ALA A 251 -19.31 -8.87 -10.14
C ALA A 251 -18.10 -9.35 -10.94
N SER A 252 -18.28 -9.67 -12.22
CA SER A 252 -17.20 -10.09 -13.12
C SER A 252 -16.16 -8.99 -13.34
N ALA A 253 -16.59 -7.73 -13.48
CA ALA A 253 -15.70 -6.58 -13.58
C ALA A 253 -14.91 -6.36 -12.29
N ALA A 254 -15.56 -6.47 -11.12
CA ALA A 254 -14.89 -6.37 -9.83
C ALA A 254 -13.85 -7.50 -9.61
N ALA A 255 -14.21 -8.74 -9.96
CA ALA A 255 -13.30 -9.89 -9.86
C ALA A 255 -12.10 -9.80 -10.83
N LYS A 256 -12.31 -9.28 -12.05
CA LYS A 256 -11.21 -8.97 -12.99
C LYS A 256 -10.28 -7.87 -12.47
N THR A 257 -10.76 -7.01 -11.59
CA THR A 257 -9.96 -5.96 -10.93
C THR A 257 -9.16 -6.53 -9.75
N GLU A 258 -9.63 -7.59 -9.09
CA GLU A 258 -8.91 -8.26 -7.99
C GLU A 258 -7.85 -9.27 -8.47
N LYS A 259 -8.02 -9.86 -9.66
CA LYS A 259 -7.10 -10.88 -10.21
C LYS A 259 -6.00 -10.33 -11.14
N ALA A 260 -6.02 -9.06 -11.53
CA ALA A 260 -5.16 -8.51 -12.58
C ALA A 260 -4.55 -7.16 -12.25
#